data_AF-A0A1Q8RQ82-F1
#
_entry.id   AF-A0A1Q8RQ82-F1
#
_cell.length_a   1.000
_cell.length_b   1.000
_cell.length_c   1.000
_cell.angle_alpha   90.00
_cell.angle_beta   90.00
_cell.angle_gamma   90.00
#
_symmetry.space_group_name_H-M   'P 1'
#
loop_
_entity.id
_entity.type
_entity.pdbx_description
1 polymer ?
#
loop_
_entity_poly.entity_id
_entity_poly.type
_entity_poly.pdbx_seq_one_letter_code
_entity_poly.pdbx_strand_id
1 'polypeptide(L)'
;MAPNHRASSTGSFIESIVAARKELDNLALSTPESSLDGSAGGSAGSSELGSPVGALSPVTPTIDAPVADSFAFAFDIDGVLIRGGRAIPEAVEAMKVLNGDNEYGIQIPYIFLTNGGGKTEEERCGDLSKQMEIDISPAQFICGHTPMREMAERFKTVLVVGGEGEKCRQVAEGYGFKDVITPGDIIKHNSATTPFRKLTNDEFMNSRERDFTDVTIEAVFVFADSRDWAGDIQIMLDLAMSKGGRLGTLSETMDEGPPIYFSHNDVVWSAAHDNVRLGMGALRRMLEVIFRDVTKKKGKLHTHAFGKPQVSTFEFATRLLQQWRRQQHGLDAPPDTVYFVGDTPESDIRGTNLFNEQAENEWHSILVKTGVYQDGTEPAYKPKVTVPTVLDAVRYGIQREIRKRVVSSLKKDVLGEQSLNALQEKDSAVLTPLEERTQPILG
;
A
#
# COMPACT_ATOMS: atom_id res chain seq x y z
N MET A 1 -16.54 -34.10 14.94
CA MET A 1 -15.18 -33.84 15.45
C MET A 1 -15.12 -32.37 15.81
N ALA A 2 -14.94 -32.05 17.09
CA ALA A 2 -14.92 -30.67 17.58
C ALA A 2 -13.58 -29.99 17.22
N PRO A 3 -13.56 -28.69 16.91
CA PRO A 3 -12.30 -27.97 16.74
C PRO A 3 -11.68 -27.66 18.11
N ASN A 4 -10.40 -27.98 18.25
CA ASN A 4 -9.59 -27.59 19.41
C ASN A 4 -9.50 -26.06 19.48
N HIS A 5 -10.05 -25.47 20.55
CA HIS A 5 -9.74 -24.11 20.94
C HIS A 5 -8.26 -24.05 21.37
N ARG A 6 -7.42 -23.44 20.53
CA ARG A 6 -6.08 -23.00 20.94
C ARG A 6 -6.27 -21.81 21.88
N ALA A 7 -5.78 -21.93 23.11
CA ALA A 7 -5.75 -20.84 24.07
C ALA A 7 -4.95 -19.65 23.49
N SER A 8 -5.37 -18.43 23.84
CA SER A 8 -4.73 -17.16 23.49
C SER A 8 -3.20 -17.23 23.67
N SER A 9 -2.44 -16.96 22.61
CA SER A 9 -0.97 -17.02 22.55
C SER A 9 -0.26 -15.88 23.27
N THR A 10 -0.99 -14.98 23.92
CA THR A 10 -0.45 -13.81 24.64
C THR A 10 0.53 -14.21 25.75
N GLY A 11 0.38 -15.40 26.35
CA GLY A 11 1.30 -15.93 27.38
C GLY A 11 2.66 -16.41 26.85
N SER A 12 2.70 -16.94 25.62
CA SER A 12 3.91 -17.59 25.07
C SER A 12 5.04 -16.61 24.76
N PHE A 13 4.70 -15.36 24.42
CA PHE A 13 5.67 -14.31 24.09
C PHE A 13 6.35 -13.69 25.32
N ILE A 14 5.63 -13.60 26.45
CA ILE A 14 6.22 -13.11 27.70
C ILE A 14 7.15 -14.17 28.28
N GLU A 15 6.76 -15.44 28.23
CA GLU A 15 7.62 -16.53 28.72
C GLU A 15 8.94 -16.60 27.96
N SER A 16 8.94 -16.41 26.63
CA SER A 16 10.16 -16.40 25.83
C SER A 16 11.05 -15.18 26.08
N ILE A 17 10.47 -13.98 26.23
CA ILE A 17 11.24 -12.75 26.53
C ILE A 17 11.79 -12.76 27.95
N VAL A 18 11.01 -13.20 28.94
CA VAL A 18 11.46 -13.32 30.33
C VAL A 18 12.54 -14.39 30.44
N ALA A 19 12.43 -15.49 29.68
CA ALA A 19 13.46 -16.52 29.61
C ALA A 19 14.75 -15.98 28.96
N ALA A 20 14.66 -15.31 27.81
CA ALA A 20 15.82 -14.75 27.11
C ALA A 20 16.53 -13.66 27.94
N ARG A 21 15.78 -12.82 28.65
CA ARG A 21 16.35 -11.81 29.56
C ARG A 21 17.01 -12.44 30.79
N LYS A 22 16.42 -13.51 31.35
CA LYS A 22 17.07 -14.29 32.43
C LYS A 22 18.34 -14.98 31.95
N GLU A 23 18.41 -15.46 30.72
CA GLU A 23 19.64 -16.02 30.15
C GLU A 23 20.73 -14.96 29.99
N LEU A 24 20.39 -13.77 29.46
CA LEU A 24 21.31 -12.64 29.32
C LEU A 24 21.84 -12.13 30.67
N ASP A 25 20.98 -12.00 31.68
CA ASP A 25 21.38 -11.60 33.04
C ASP A 25 22.27 -12.68 33.69
N ASN A 26 22.01 -13.97 33.44
CA ASN A 26 22.84 -15.07 33.94
C ASN A 26 24.21 -15.16 33.24
N LEU A 27 24.28 -14.85 31.93
CA LEU A 27 25.52 -14.77 31.17
C LEU A 27 26.39 -13.56 31.57
N ALA A 28 25.76 -12.44 31.94
CA ALA A 28 26.45 -11.25 32.45
C ALA A 28 27.03 -11.44 33.87
N LEU A 29 26.54 -12.44 34.62
CA LEU A 29 27.01 -12.79 35.97
C LEU A 29 28.13 -13.85 35.98
N SER A 30 28.52 -14.39 34.82
CA SER A 30 29.57 -15.41 34.70
C SER A 30 30.69 -15.01 33.75
N THR A 31 31.54 -14.08 34.19
CA THR A 31 32.88 -13.87 33.60
C THR A 31 33.93 -13.85 34.70
N PRO A 32 34.90 -14.79 34.73
CA PRO A 32 36.18 -14.60 35.39
C PRO A 32 37.19 -13.96 34.42
N GLU A 33 38.03 -13.08 34.98
CA GLU A 33 39.14 -12.40 34.31
C GLU A 33 40.36 -13.29 34.00
N SER A 34 41.24 -12.75 33.14
CA SER A 34 42.66 -13.07 32.86
C SER A 34 42.90 -14.09 31.73
N SER A 35 43.88 -13.96 30.82
CA SER A 35 44.98 -13.00 30.58
C SER A 35 45.61 -13.31 29.19
N LEU A 36 46.39 -12.36 28.68
CA LEU A 36 47.11 -12.30 27.40
C LEU A 36 48.18 -13.39 27.17
N ASP A 37 48.40 -13.79 25.90
CA ASP A 37 49.73 -13.78 25.24
C ASP A 37 49.72 -14.19 23.74
N GLY A 38 50.41 -13.39 22.90
CA GLY A 38 51.56 -13.85 22.09
C GLY A 38 51.44 -14.53 20.71
N SER A 39 51.57 -13.70 19.65
CA SER A 39 52.46 -13.87 18.46
C SER A 39 52.09 -14.72 17.21
N ALA A 40 51.96 -13.98 16.08
CA ALA A 40 52.53 -14.12 14.73
C ALA A 40 52.97 -15.46 14.11
N GLY A 41 52.58 -15.68 12.84
CA GLY A 41 53.39 -16.41 11.86
C GLY A 41 52.67 -16.98 10.62
N GLY A 42 52.99 -16.48 9.43
CA GLY A 42 53.35 -17.32 8.28
C GLY A 42 52.30 -17.71 7.22
N SER A 43 52.36 -17.01 6.08
CA SER A 43 51.96 -17.38 4.70
C SER A 43 52.17 -18.85 4.27
N ALA A 44 51.24 -19.42 3.49
CA ALA A 44 51.47 -19.97 2.13
C ALA A 44 50.16 -20.48 1.50
N GLY A 45 49.96 -20.20 0.21
CA GLY A 45 48.73 -20.51 -0.52
C GLY A 45 48.65 -21.93 -1.09
N SER A 46 47.45 -22.28 -1.57
CA SER A 46 47.26 -23.12 -2.74
C SER A 46 45.88 -22.83 -3.34
N SER A 47 45.90 -22.61 -4.65
CA SER A 47 44.77 -22.41 -5.54
C SER A 47 44.23 -23.76 -6.01
N GLU A 48 42.93 -24.01 -5.83
CA GLU A 48 42.18 -24.89 -6.74
C GLU A 48 40.81 -24.27 -7.05
N LEU A 49 40.52 -24.22 -8.36
CA LEU A 49 39.26 -23.80 -8.96
C LEU A 49 38.17 -24.83 -8.72
N GLY A 50 36.94 -24.35 -8.52
CA GLY A 50 35.77 -24.94 -9.18
C GLY A 50 34.60 -25.34 -8.28
N SER A 51 33.64 -24.43 -8.10
CA SER A 51 32.22 -24.60 -8.51
C SER A 51 31.37 -23.45 -7.98
N PRO A 52 30.33 -23.02 -8.72
CA PRO A 52 29.71 -21.72 -8.52
C PRO A 52 28.83 -21.69 -7.27
N VAL A 53 28.80 -20.51 -6.66
CA VAL A 53 27.94 -20.11 -5.55
C VAL A 53 26.51 -20.56 -5.83
N GLY A 54 26.01 -21.47 -5.01
CA GLY A 54 24.60 -21.85 -5.00
C GLY A 54 23.77 -20.59 -4.76
N ALA A 55 22.84 -20.31 -5.67
CA ALA A 55 21.82 -19.31 -5.47
C ALA A 55 21.17 -19.55 -4.10
N LEU A 56 21.26 -18.57 -3.21
CA LEU A 56 20.50 -18.58 -1.96
C LEU A 56 19.03 -18.73 -2.35
N SER A 57 18.44 -19.85 -1.94
CA SER A 57 17.00 -20.03 -2.09
C SER A 57 16.30 -18.99 -1.20
N PRO A 58 15.18 -18.39 -1.66
CA PRO A 58 14.44 -17.43 -0.85
C PRO A 58 14.13 -18.05 0.51
N VAL A 59 14.35 -17.29 1.58
CA VAL A 59 14.07 -17.72 2.95
C VAL A 59 12.56 -17.89 3.06
N THR A 60 12.11 -19.15 3.08
CA THR A 60 10.73 -19.49 3.41
C THR A 60 10.53 -19.19 4.90
N PRO A 61 9.46 -18.49 5.31
CA PRO A 61 9.22 -18.21 6.73
C PRO A 61 9.17 -19.52 7.52
N THR A 62 9.94 -19.60 8.59
CA THR A 62 9.94 -20.73 9.50
C THR A 62 8.58 -20.80 10.21
N ILE A 63 7.93 -21.97 10.15
CA ILE A 63 6.57 -22.22 10.66
C ILE A 63 6.49 -22.12 12.20
N ASP A 64 7.63 -22.10 12.90
CA ASP A 64 7.71 -22.17 14.36
C ASP A 64 8.10 -20.85 15.06
N ALA A 65 8.32 -19.75 14.32
CA ALA A 65 8.65 -18.47 14.94
C ALA A 65 7.40 -17.82 15.56
N PRO A 66 7.48 -17.26 16.79
CA PRO A 66 6.36 -16.54 17.39
C PRO A 66 5.96 -15.32 16.55
N VAL A 67 4.66 -15.16 16.29
CA VAL A 67 4.11 -14.07 15.46
C VAL A 67 3.52 -12.97 16.35
N ALA A 68 3.80 -11.71 16.03
CA ALA A 68 3.20 -10.55 16.68
C ALA A 68 1.68 -10.48 16.42
N ASP A 69 0.92 -10.39 17.49
CA ASP A 69 -0.54 -10.36 17.48
C ASP A 69 -1.14 -8.94 17.65
N SER A 70 -0.45 -8.05 18.36
CA SER A 70 -0.96 -6.72 18.69
C SER A 70 -0.58 -5.63 17.70
N PHE A 71 0.33 -5.88 16.76
CA PHE A 71 0.75 -4.85 15.81
C PHE A 71 1.17 -5.42 14.46
N ALA A 72 1.12 -4.56 13.45
CA ALA A 72 1.47 -4.87 12.07
C ALA A 72 2.09 -3.65 11.38
N PHE A 73 2.67 -3.87 10.20
CA PHE A 73 3.15 -2.80 9.33
C PHE A 73 2.38 -2.73 8.00
N ALA A 74 2.35 -1.55 7.42
CA ALA A 74 1.94 -1.32 6.04
C ALA A 74 2.98 -0.41 5.38
N PHE A 75 3.40 -0.77 4.17
CA PHE A 75 4.47 -0.08 3.46
C PHE A 75 3.98 0.51 2.16
N ASP A 76 4.26 1.79 1.92
CA ASP A 76 4.42 2.25 0.55
C ASP A 76 5.65 1.57 -0.11
N ILE A 77 5.75 1.63 -1.43
CA ILE A 77 6.80 0.95 -2.20
C ILE A 77 7.80 1.96 -2.77
N ASP A 78 7.34 2.92 -3.56
CA ASP A 78 8.20 3.78 -4.36
C ASP A 78 8.74 4.95 -3.52
N GLY A 79 10.02 4.92 -3.19
CA GLY A 79 10.64 5.85 -2.25
C GLY A 79 10.78 5.28 -0.84
N VAL A 80 10.19 4.12 -0.53
CA VAL A 80 10.29 3.43 0.77
C VAL A 80 11.05 2.12 0.67
N LEU A 81 10.66 1.25 -0.27
CA LEU A 81 11.28 -0.07 -0.50
C LEU A 81 12.12 -0.07 -1.79
N ILE A 82 11.63 0.61 -2.81
CA ILE A 82 12.21 0.67 -4.15
C ILE A 82 12.52 2.11 -4.51
N ARG A 83 13.67 2.35 -5.15
CA ARG A 83 13.96 3.62 -5.82
C ARG A 83 14.52 3.36 -7.20
N GLY A 84 13.85 3.88 -8.22
CA GLY A 84 14.29 3.69 -9.61
C GLY A 84 14.35 2.23 -10.07
N GLY A 85 13.43 1.39 -9.58
CA GLY A 85 13.39 -0.04 -9.93
C GLY A 85 14.44 -0.90 -9.22
N ARG A 86 15.20 -0.35 -8.27
CA ARG A 86 16.15 -1.08 -7.42
C ARG A 86 15.70 -1.04 -5.97
N ALA A 87 15.97 -2.13 -5.25
CA ALA A 87 15.79 -2.18 -3.81
C ALA A 87 16.64 -1.12 -3.12
N ILE A 88 16.04 -0.43 -2.14
CA ILE A 88 16.79 0.32 -1.14
C ILE A 88 17.47 -0.72 -0.23
N PRO A 89 18.80 -0.66 0.00
CA PRO A 89 19.49 -1.69 0.77
C PRO A 89 18.87 -1.96 2.15
N GLU A 90 18.46 -0.90 2.84
CA GLU A 90 17.81 -0.98 4.14
C GLU A 90 16.42 -1.63 4.09
N ALA A 91 15.76 -1.67 2.92
CA ALA A 91 14.48 -2.35 2.75
C ALA A 91 14.62 -3.87 2.82
N VAL A 92 15.67 -4.44 2.20
CA VAL A 92 15.95 -5.88 2.27
C VAL A 92 16.19 -6.30 3.72
N GLU A 93 16.99 -5.53 4.45
CA GLU A 93 17.23 -5.77 5.87
C GLU A 93 15.97 -5.57 6.73
N ALA A 94 15.14 -4.56 6.42
CA ALA A 94 13.87 -4.37 7.11
C ALA A 94 12.94 -5.57 6.95
N MET A 95 12.88 -6.17 5.76
CA MET A 95 12.10 -7.37 5.51
C MET A 95 12.64 -8.58 6.30
N LYS A 96 13.95 -8.78 6.38
CA LYS A 96 14.53 -9.83 7.24
C LYS A 96 14.15 -9.65 8.70
N VAL A 97 14.27 -8.42 9.21
CA VAL A 97 13.89 -8.06 10.59
C VAL A 97 12.41 -8.36 10.86
N LEU A 98 11.50 -8.05 9.94
CA LEU A 98 10.08 -8.38 10.09
C LEU A 98 9.80 -9.89 10.05
N ASN A 99 10.61 -10.67 9.34
CA ASN A 99 10.43 -12.11 9.18
C ASN A 99 11.21 -12.96 10.22
N GLY A 100 11.65 -12.34 11.33
CA GLY A 100 12.24 -13.06 12.46
C GLY A 100 13.72 -12.78 12.72
N ASP A 101 14.42 -12.08 11.83
CA ASP A 101 15.82 -11.66 12.05
C ASP A 101 15.90 -10.39 12.91
N ASN A 102 15.22 -10.44 14.05
CA ASN A 102 15.26 -9.41 15.07
C ASN A 102 15.66 -10.04 16.40
N GLU A 103 16.08 -9.19 17.34
CA GLU A 103 16.59 -9.60 18.66
C GLU A 103 15.58 -10.41 19.51
N TYR A 104 14.31 -10.49 19.09
CA TYR A 104 13.25 -11.24 19.77
C TYR A 104 12.82 -12.51 19.01
N GLY A 105 13.38 -12.77 17.83
CA GLY A 105 13.01 -13.92 16.99
C GLY A 105 11.56 -13.93 16.53
N ILE A 106 10.87 -12.76 16.51
CA ILE A 106 9.44 -12.69 16.21
C ILE A 106 9.16 -12.36 14.75
N GLN A 107 8.14 -12.98 14.17
CA GLN A 107 7.59 -12.55 12.89
C GLN A 107 6.54 -11.46 13.11
N ILE A 108 6.55 -10.41 12.28
CA ILE A 108 5.65 -9.28 12.39
C ILE A 108 4.81 -9.20 11.11
N PRO A 109 3.48 -9.26 11.19
CA PRO A 109 2.59 -9.12 10.04
C PRO A 109 2.80 -7.82 9.26
N TYR A 110 2.82 -7.87 7.92
CA TYR A 110 2.83 -6.68 7.08
C TYR A 110 2.11 -6.83 5.73
N ILE A 111 1.69 -5.69 5.18
CA ILE A 111 1.12 -5.54 3.82
C ILE A 111 1.83 -4.43 3.03
N PHE A 112 1.65 -4.43 1.71
CA PHE A 112 2.14 -3.42 0.79
C PHE A 112 0.96 -2.64 0.20
N LEU A 113 1.01 -1.30 0.32
CA LEU A 113 0.00 -0.39 -0.21
C LEU A 113 0.67 0.67 -1.09
N THR A 114 0.60 0.48 -2.41
CA THR A 114 1.13 1.41 -3.39
C THR A 114 0.01 2.05 -4.20
N ASN A 115 0.22 3.32 -4.57
CA ASN A 115 -0.61 3.99 -5.56
C ASN A 115 -0.20 3.64 -7.01
N GLY A 116 0.98 3.03 -7.18
CA GLY A 116 1.43 2.50 -8.46
C GLY A 116 0.52 1.37 -8.98
N GLY A 117 0.62 1.10 -10.27
CA GLY A 117 -0.22 0.10 -10.94
C GLY A 117 0.24 -0.21 -12.36
N GLY A 118 -0.63 -0.86 -13.12
CA GLY A 118 -0.42 -1.17 -14.54
C GLY A 118 0.11 -2.58 -14.81
N LYS A 119 0.17 -3.41 -13.76
CA LYS A 119 0.50 -4.83 -13.77
C LYS A 119 -0.45 -5.54 -12.81
N THR A 120 -0.64 -6.84 -12.97
CA THR A 120 -1.37 -7.64 -11.97
C THR A 120 -0.64 -7.63 -10.63
N GLU A 121 -1.36 -7.84 -9.53
CA GLU A 121 -0.77 -8.02 -8.21
C GLU A 121 0.26 -9.16 -8.23
N GLU A 122 -0.05 -10.26 -8.93
CA GLU A 122 0.85 -11.41 -9.09
C GLU A 122 2.20 -11.01 -9.71
N GLU A 123 2.17 -10.25 -10.82
CA GLU A 123 3.40 -9.79 -11.49
C GLU A 123 4.18 -8.82 -10.58
N ARG A 124 3.49 -7.90 -9.88
CA ARG A 124 4.11 -6.96 -8.94
C ARG A 124 4.73 -7.66 -7.74
N CYS A 125 4.06 -8.67 -7.18
CA CYS A 125 4.59 -9.49 -6.10
C CYS A 125 5.83 -10.26 -6.56
N GLY A 126 5.82 -10.85 -7.76
CA GLY A 126 6.97 -11.54 -8.31
C GLY A 126 8.18 -10.62 -8.52
N ASP A 127 7.95 -9.39 -8.98
CA ASP A 127 9.00 -8.37 -9.12
C ASP A 127 9.57 -7.97 -7.74
N LEU A 128 8.70 -7.64 -6.79
CA LEU A 128 9.12 -7.19 -5.45
C LEU A 128 9.79 -8.30 -4.64
N SER A 129 9.33 -9.55 -4.78
CA SER A 129 9.93 -10.72 -4.12
C SER A 129 11.39 -10.90 -4.51
N LYS A 130 11.72 -10.75 -5.81
CA LYS A 130 13.10 -10.81 -6.31
C LYS A 130 13.94 -9.64 -5.79
N GLN A 131 13.36 -8.45 -5.69
CA GLN A 131 14.05 -7.26 -5.22
C GLN A 131 14.33 -7.31 -3.71
N MET A 132 13.41 -7.89 -2.93
CA MET A 132 13.50 -7.98 -1.46
C MET A 132 14.11 -9.28 -0.95
N GLU A 133 14.41 -10.23 -1.83
CA GLU A 133 14.95 -11.56 -1.49
C GLU A 133 14.06 -12.37 -0.52
N ILE A 134 12.74 -12.16 -0.60
CA ILE A 134 11.72 -12.86 0.20
C ILE A 134 10.54 -13.26 -0.68
N ASP A 135 9.74 -14.22 -0.23
CA ASP A 135 8.49 -14.60 -0.92
C ASP A 135 7.34 -13.69 -0.45
N ILE A 136 6.73 -12.95 -1.39
CA ILE A 136 5.64 -12.01 -1.11
C ILE A 136 4.35 -12.54 -1.74
N SER A 137 3.34 -12.74 -0.90
CA SER A 137 2.04 -13.22 -1.35
C SER A 137 1.24 -12.09 -2.02
N PRO A 138 0.52 -12.36 -3.14
CA PRO A 138 -0.50 -11.47 -3.67
C PRO A 138 -1.56 -11.05 -2.65
N ALA A 139 -1.83 -11.89 -1.63
CA ALA A 139 -2.75 -11.55 -0.54
C ALA A 139 -2.23 -10.46 0.40
N GLN A 140 -0.99 -9.99 0.25
CA GLN A 140 -0.41 -8.86 1.00
C GLN A 140 -0.36 -7.56 0.20
N PHE A 141 -0.77 -7.57 -1.06
CA PHE A 141 -0.42 -6.51 -2.00
C PHE A 141 -1.64 -5.74 -2.49
N ILE A 142 -1.56 -4.42 -2.42
CA ILE A 142 -2.60 -3.49 -2.89
C ILE A 142 -1.96 -2.48 -3.83
N CYS A 143 -2.35 -2.54 -5.09
CA CYS A 143 -2.08 -1.54 -6.11
C CYS A 143 -3.18 -0.47 -6.13
N GLY A 144 -2.93 0.66 -6.79
CA GLY A 144 -3.92 1.73 -6.90
C GLY A 144 -5.24 1.28 -7.55
N HIS A 145 -5.17 0.33 -8.50
CA HIS A 145 -6.35 -0.20 -9.19
C HIS A 145 -7.01 -1.39 -8.47
N THR A 146 -6.39 -1.98 -7.43
CA THR A 146 -6.94 -3.16 -6.74
C THR A 146 -8.35 -2.95 -6.20
N PRO A 147 -8.68 -1.82 -5.52
CA PRO A 147 -10.05 -1.59 -5.05
C PRO A 147 -11.08 -1.47 -6.18
N MET A 148 -10.65 -1.11 -7.41
CA MET A 148 -11.56 -0.97 -8.55
C MET A 148 -12.14 -2.30 -9.02
N ARG A 149 -11.62 -3.45 -8.54
CA ARG A 149 -12.22 -4.76 -8.80
C ARG A 149 -13.68 -4.84 -8.39
N GLU A 150 -14.06 -4.13 -7.32
CA GLU A 150 -15.45 -4.10 -6.81
C GLU A 150 -16.41 -3.39 -7.80
N MET A 151 -15.87 -2.71 -8.82
CA MET A 151 -16.65 -1.99 -9.83
C MET A 151 -16.98 -2.85 -11.06
N ALA A 152 -16.38 -4.04 -11.19
CA ALA A 152 -16.58 -4.93 -12.33
C ALA A 152 -18.03 -5.42 -12.47
N GLU A 153 -18.76 -5.55 -11.35
CA GLU A 153 -20.18 -5.92 -11.36
C GLU A 153 -21.10 -4.76 -11.74
N ARG A 154 -20.63 -3.52 -11.57
CA ARG A 154 -21.43 -2.30 -11.78
C ARG A 154 -21.43 -1.83 -13.22
N PHE A 155 -20.33 -2.06 -13.96
CA PHE A 155 -20.16 -1.55 -15.32
C PHE A 155 -19.84 -2.69 -16.28
N LYS A 156 -20.56 -2.75 -17.41
CA LYS A 156 -20.35 -3.78 -18.42
C LYS A 156 -19.28 -3.38 -19.42
N THR A 157 -19.50 -2.25 -20.10
CA THR A 157 -18.61 -1.73 -21.15
C THR A 157 -17.82 -0.53 -20.61
N VAL A 158 -16.50 -0.67 -20.53
CA VAL A 158 -15.62 0.30 -19.87
C VAL A 158 -14.43 0.65 -20.75
N LEU A 159 -13.96 1.91 -20.66
CA LEU A 159 -12.67 2.31 -21.19
C LEU A 159 -11.61 2.18 -20.09
N VAL A 160 -10.54 1.45 -20.34
CA VAL A 160 -9.39 1.36 -19.43
C VAL A 160 -8.19 2.09 -20.04
N VAL A 161 -7.68 3.08 -19.32
CA VAL A 161 -6.62 4.00 -19.76
C VAL A 161 -5.33 3.75 -18.98
N GLY A 162 -4.20 3.88 -19.68
CA GLY A 162 -2.86 3.88 -19.12
C GLY A 162 -2.19 2.52 -19.07
N GLY A 163 -0.97 2.49 -18.53
CA GLY A 163 -0.12 1.30 -18.48
C GLY A 163 0.63 1.02 -19.77
N GLU A 164 1.30 -0.14 -19.82
CA GLU A 164 2.13 -0.55 -20.95
C GLU A 164 1.43 -1.63 -21.78
N GLY A 165 1.34 -1.42 -23.09
CA GLY A 165 0.69 -2.37 -24.00
C GLY A 165 -0.74 -2.70 -23.55
N GLU A 166 -1.04 -3.99 -23.41
CA GLU A 166 -2.36 -4.48 -22.98
C GLU A 166 -2.47 -4.77 -21.49
N LYS A 167 -1.45 -4.46 -20.68
CA LYS A 167 -1.42 -4.92 -19.29
C LYS A 167 -2.62 -4.45 -18.48
N CYS A 168 -3.04 -3.19 -18.62
CA CYS A 168 -4.22 -2.68 -17.94
C CYS A 168 -5.51 -3.36 -18.41
N ARG A 169 -5.61 -3.76 -19.69
CA ARG A 169 -6.75 -4.54 -20.18
C ARG A 169 -6.80 -5.90 -19.47
N GLN A 170 -5.66 -6.59 -19.40
CA GLN A 170 -5.54 -7.90 -18.76
C GLN A 170 -5.86 -7.82 -17.25
N VAL A 171 -5.42 -6.76 -16.57
CA VAL A 171 -5.79 -6.49 -15.16
C VAL A 171 -7.30 -6.34 -15.03
N ALA A 172 -7.93 -5.51 -15.86
CA ALA A 172 -9.38 -5.28 -15.81
C ALA A 172 -10.18 -6.56 -16.11
N GLU A 173 -9.82 -7.30 -17.15
CA GLU A 173 -10.44 -8.59 -17.48
C GLU A 173 -10.25 -9.61 -16.35
N GLY A 174 -9.06 -9.62 -15.72
CA GLY A 174 -8.76 -10.45 -14.55
C GLY A 174 -9.60 -10.11 -13.31
N TYR A 175 -9.98 -8.85 -13.14
CA TYR A 175 -10.95 -8.44 -12.10
C TYR A 175 -12.41 -8.78 -12.42
N GLY A 176 -12.70 -9.18 -13.66
CA GLY A 176 -14.03 -9.59 -14.11
C GLY A 176 -14.78 -8.55 -14.93
N PHE A 177 -14.15 -7.45 -15.35
CA PHE A 177 -14.77 -6.53 -16.31
C PHE A 177 -15.03 -7.27 -17.63
N LYS A 178 -16.26 -7.16 -18.15
CA LYS A 178 -16.74 -8.04 -19.23
C LYS A 178 -16.40 -7.52 -20.63
N ASP A 179 -16.50 -6.21 -20.83
CA ASP A 179 -16.24 -5.56 -22.11
C ASP A 179 -15.28 -4.38 -21.90
N VAL A 180 -13.98 -4.67 -22.04
CA VAL A 180 -12.91 -3.70 -21.82
C VAL A 180 -12.42 -3.14 -23.14
N ILE A 181 -12.52 -1.83 -23.30
CA ILE A 181 -12.00 -1.03 -24.41
C ILE A 181 -10.71 -0.34 -23.94
N THR A 182 -9.74 -0.15 -24.83
CA THR A 182 -8.55 0.67 -24.59
C THR A 182 -8.49 1.86 -25.56
N PRO A 183 -7.68 2.91 -25.27
CA PRO A 183 -7.42 3.99 -26.21
C PRO A 183 -6.97 3.48 -27.59
N GLY A 184 -6.17 2.42 -27.62
CA GLY A 184 -5.71 1.80 -28.86
C GLY A 184 -6.83 1.29 -29.75
N ASP A 185 -7.91 0.74 -29.18
CA ASP A 185 -9.07 0.24 -29.95
C ASP A 185 -9.77 1.39 -30.67
N ILE A 186 -9.95 2.53 -29.99
CA ILE A 186 -10.60 3.74 -30.51
C ILE A 186 -9.75 4.34 -31.64
N ILE A 187 -8.43 4.47 -31.43
CA ILE A 187 -7.51 5.02 -32.44
C ILE A 187 -7.43 4.10 -33.66
N LYS A 188 -7.49 2.78 -33.48
CA LYS A 188 -7.49 1.81 -34.59
C LYS A 188 -8.75 1.93 -35.44
N HIS A 189 -9.91 2.16 -34.81
CA HIS A 189 -11.15 2.40 -35.52
C HIS A 189 -11.15 3.74 -36.28
N ASN A 190 -10.69 4.81 -35.64
CA ASN A 190 -10.58 6.13 -36.26
C ASN A 190 -9.31 6.86 -35.82
N SER A 191 -8.28 6.84 -36.66
CA SER A 191 -7.01 7.50 -36.36
C SER A 191 -7.12 9.03 -36.23
N ALA A 192 -8.20 9.64 -36.73
CA ALA A 192 -8.42 11.08 -36.61
C ALA A 192 -8.81 11.51 -35.19
N THR A 193 -9.20 10.58 -34.30
CA THR A 193 -9.50 10.88 -32.89
C THR A 193 -8.29 11.48 -32.18
N THR A 194 -7.08 11.03 -32.49
CA THR A 194 -5.83 11.55 -31.92
C THR A 194 -4.89 11.99 -33.04
N PRO A 195 -5.04 13.21 -33.60
CA PRO A 195 -4.41 13.61 -34.86
C PRO A 195 -2.87 13.66 -34.80
N PHE A 196 -2.29 13.74 -33.60
CA PHE A 196 -0.85 13.84 -33.38
C PHE A 196 -0.18 12.50 -33.03
N ARG A 197 -0.96 11.40 -32.98
CA ARG A 197 -0.47 10.06 -32.64
C ARG A 197 -0.77 9.07 -33.75
N LYS A 198 0.17 8.14 -33.93
CA LYS A 198 -0.04 6.89 -34.67
C LYS A 198 0.26 5.74 -33.72
N LEU A 199 -0.54 4.67 -33.81
CA LEU A 199 -0.23 3.44 -33.11
C LEU A 199 1.08 2.87 -33.67
N THR A 200 1.94 2.42 -32.77
CA THR A 200 3.06 1.52 -33.12
C THR A 200 2.51 0.20 -33.65
N ASN A 201 3.35 -0.59 -34.31
CA ASN A 201 2.94 -1.91 -34.81
C ASN A 201 2.41 -2.80 -33.68
N ASP A 202 3.07 -2.80 -32.52
CA ASP A 202 2.66 -3.60 -31.37
C ASP A 202 1.31 -3.12 -30.82
N GLU A 203 1.13 -1.80 -30.63
CA GLU A 203 -0.17 -1.25 -30.23
C GLU A 203 -1.27 -1.58 -31.25
N PHE A 204 -0.99 -1.47 -32.54
CA PHE A 204 -1.97 -1.78 -33.59
C PHE A 204 -2.39 -3.26 -33.57
N MET A 205 -1.45 -4.18 -33.35
CA MET A 205 -1.71 -5.61 -33.25
C MET A 205 -2.50 -5.96 -31.99
N ASN A 206 -2.21 -5.28 -30.88
CA ASN A 206 -2.88 -5.44 -29.61
C ASN A 206 -4.29 -4.81 -29.58
N SER A 207 -4.52 -3.74 -30.34
CA SER A 207 -5.82 -3.10 -30.44
C SER A 207 -6.85 -3.98 -31.14
N ARG A 208 -8.03 -4.13 -30.52
CA ARG A 208 -9.17 -4.90 -31.03
C ARG A 208 -9.94 -4.05 -32.03
N GLU A 209 -10.22 -4.62 -33.21
CA GLU A 209 -11.08 -3.97 -34.20
C GLU A 209 -12.53 -4.02 -33.74
N ARG A 210 -13.18 -2.85 -33.71
CA ARG A 210 -14.56 -2.70 -33.26
C ARG A 210 -15.18 -1.49 -33.96
N ASP A 211 -16.45 -1.60 -34.31
CA ASP A 211 -17.26 -0.45 -34.72
C ASP A 211 -17.78 0.27 -33.47
N PHE A 212 -17.42 1.54 -33.31
CA PHE A 212 -17.81 2.35 -32.16
C PHE A 212 -19.07 3.20 -32.41
N THR A 213 -19.71 3.07 -33.57
CA THR A 213 -20.89 3.88 -33.95
C THR A 213 -22.07 3.75 -32.98
N ASP A 214 -22.28 2.57 -32.38
CA ASP A 214 -23.37 2.31 -31.43
C ASP A 214 -22.87 1.76 -30.09
N VAL A 215 -21.62 2.05 -29.74
CA VAL A 215 -21.03 1.62 -28.47
C VAL A 215 -21.24 2.71 -27.41
N THR A 216 -21.83 2.33 -26.28
CA THR A 216 -21.90 3.15 -25.08
C THR A 216 -20.85 2.69 -24.08
N ILE A 217 -19.97 3.60 -23.68
CA ILE A 217 -18.98 3.39 -22.63
C ILE A 217 -19.56 3.91 -21.31
N GLU A 218 -19.75 3.02 -20.34
CA GLU A 218 -20.47 3.31 -19.09
C GLU A 218 -19.59 3.98 -18.03
N ALA A 219 -18.28 3.74 -18.08
CA ALA A 219 -17.29 4.33 -17.17
C ALA A 219 -15.90 4.32 -17.81
N VAL A 220 -15.07 5.29 -17.39
CA VAL A 220 -13.64 5.33 -17.72
C VAL A 220 -12.84 5.01 -16.46
N PHE A 221 -11.87 4.11 -16.58
CA PHE A 221 -10.95 3.74 -15.51
C PHE A 221 -9.51 4.03 -15.93
N VAL A 222 -8.86 4.95 -15.24
CA VAL A 222 -7.43 5.23 -15.39
C VAL A 222 -6.69 4.36 -14.38
N PHE A 223 -6.24 3.18 -14.82
CA PHE A 223 -5.62 2.18 -13.94
C PHE A 223 -4.16 2.50 -13.62
N ALA A 224 -3.45 3.11 -14.56
CA ALA A 224 -2.04 3.48 -14.41
C ALA A 224 -1.73 4.75 -15.20
N ASP A 225 -0.54 5.29 -15.03
CA ASP A 225 -0.09 6.45 -15.80
C ASP A 225 -0.15 6.17 -17.31
N SER A 226 -0.72 7.13 -18.04
CA SER A 226 -0.72 7.13 -19.49
C SER A 226 0.70 7.31 -20.04
N ARG A 227 1.00 6.63 -21.15
CA ARG A 227 2.24 6.80 -21.93
C ARG A 227 2.08 7.80 -23.08
N ASP A 228 0.87 8.30 -23.31
CA ASP A 228 0.54 9.32 -24.31
C ASP A 228 -0.57 10.24 -23.78
N TRP A 229 -0.18 11.24 -23.01
CA TRP A 229 -1.13 12.10 -22.30
C TRP A 229 -2.04 12.87 -23.25
N ALA A 230 -1.54 13.31 -24.40
CA ALA A 230 -2.35 14.12 -25.32
C ALA A 230 -3.49 13.30 -25.94
N GLY A 231 -3.21 12.12 -26.47
CA GLY A 231 -4.23 11.26 -27.07
C GLY A 231 -5.23 10.72 -26.04
N ASP A 232 -4.73 10.27 -24.89
CA ASP A 232 -5.59 9.73 -23.84
C ASP A 232 -6.49 10.82 -23.23
N ILE A 233 -5.99 12.05 -23.04
CA ILE A 233 -6.82 13.21 -22.64
C ILE A 233 -7.89 13.49 -23.69
N GLN A 234 -7.54 13.50 -24.98
CA GLN A 234 -8.53 13.76 -26.05
C GLN A 234 -9.68 12.75 -26.00
N ILE A 235 -9.36 11.46 -25.87
CA ILE A 235 -10.37 10.39 -25.77
C ILE A 235 -11.23 10.54 -24.50
N MET A 236 -10.61 10.83 -23.36
CA MET A 236 -11.34 11.07 -22.11
C MET A 236 -12.25 12.30 -22.18
N LEU A 237 -11.81 13.37 -22.85
CA LEU A 237 -12.61 14.58 -23.08
C LEU A 237 -13.80 14.30 -24.00
N ASP A 238 -13.60 13.59 -25.10
CA ASP A 238 -14.66 13.23 -26.03
C ASP A 238 -15.76 12.43 -25.32
N LEU A 239 -15.37 11.49 -24.45
CA LEU A 239 -16.31 10.74 -23.62
C LEU A 239 -16.99 11.62 -22.57
N ALA A 240 -16.25 12.45 -21.85
CA ALA A 240 -16.81 13.36 -20.85
C ALA A 240 -17.85 14.32 -21.44
N MET A 241 -17.66 14.74 -22.68
CA MET A 241 -18.59 15.62 -23.41
C MET A 241 -19.64 14.86 -24.21
N SER A 242 -19.65 13.54 -24.21
CA SER A 242 -20.58 12.73 -25.01
C SER A 242 -21.99 12.67 -24.43
N LYS A 243 -22.96 12.27 -25.25
CA LYS A 243 -24.32 11.91 -24.81
C LYS A 243 -24.30 10.50 -24.21
N GLY A 244 -24.27 10.39 -22.88
CA GLY A 244 -24.39 9.11 -22.18
C GLY A 244 -23.26 8.13 -22.49
N GLY A 245 -22.04 8.59 -22.78
CA GLY A 245 -20.90 7.71 -23.09
C GLY A 245 -20.83 7.19 -24.53
N ARG A 246 -21.68 7.68 -25.43
CA ARG A 246 -21.66 7.31 -26.85
C ARG A 246 -20.59 8.09 -27.61
N LEU A 247 -19.55 7.39 -28.07
CA LEU A 247 -18.45 8.01 -28.85
C LEU A 247 -18.96 8.75 -30.09
N GLY A 248 -18.32 9.87 -30.42
CA GLY A 248 -18.67 10.71 -31.57
C GLY A 248 -19.92 11.59 -31.38
N THR A 249 -20.60 11.51 -30.23
CA THR A 249 -21.69 12.44 -29.89
C THR A 249 -21.21 13.59 -29.03
N LEU A 250 -21.97 14.69 -29.04
CA LEU A 250 -21.72 15.85 -28.18
C LEU A 250 -22.98 16.18 -27.39
N SER A 251 -22.87 16.14 -26.06
CA SER A 251 -23.92 16.51 -25.12
C SER A 251 -24.20 18.00 -25.19
N GLU A 252 -25.47 18.38 -25.13
CA GLU A 252 -25.84 19.78 -25.07
C GLU A 252 -25.52 20.37 -23.69
N THR A 253 -25.57 19.59 -22.62
CA THR A 253 -25.30 20.06 -21.25
C THR A 253 -23.82 19.95 -20.88
N MET A 254 -23.07 19.09 -21.58
CA MET A 254 -21.70 18.66 -21.21
C MET A 254 -21.67 17.99 -19.82
N ASP A 255 -22.77 17.36 -19.41
CA ASP A 255 -22.94 16.76 -18.07
C ASP A 255 -23.50 15.32 -18.16
N GLU A 256 -23.58 14.76 -19.37
CA GLU A 256 -24.12 13.42 -19.64
C GLU A 256 -23.02 12.37 -19.84
N GLY A 257 -21.75 12.76 -19.80
CA GLY A 257 -20.62 11.85 -19.97
C GLY A 257 -20.52 10.83 -18.83
N PRO A 258 -19.83 9.70 -19.05
CA PRO A 258 -19.66 8.68 -18.04
C PRO A 258 -18.70 9.15 -16.93
N PRO A 259 -18.80 8.59 -15.70
CA PRO A 259 -17.85 8.87 -14.63
C PRO A 259 -16.44 8.40 -15.00
N ILE A 260 -15.43 9.13 -14.52
CA ILE A 260 -14.02 8.83 -14.72
C ILE A 260 -13.38 8.53 -13.37
N TYR A 261 -12.84 7.31 -13.22
CA TYR A 261 -12.20 6.82 -12.01
C TYR A 261 -10.68 6.78 -12.19
N PHE A 262 -9.95 7.46 -11.32
CA PHE A 262 -8.49 7.45 -11.27
C PHE A 262 -8.01 6.53 -10.15
N SER A 263 -7.00 5.70 -10.40
CA SER A 263 -6.48 4.76 -9.40
C SER A 263 -5.76 5.44 -8.25
N HIS A 264 -5.23 6.65 -8.46
CA HIS A 264 -4.70 7.49 -7.40
C HIS A 264 -4.68 8.98 -7.79
N ASN A 265 -4.25 9.84 -6.85
CA ASN A 265 -4.25 11.29 -6.98
C ASN A 265 -2.87 11.95 -6.86
N ASP A 266 -1.80 11.16 -6.81
CA ASP A 266 -0.46 11.72 -6.60
C ASP A 266 -0.02 12.53 -7.82
N VAL A 267 0.27 13.81 -7.59
CA VAL A 267 0.76 14.71 -8.64
C VAL A 267 2.20 14.38 -9.00
N VAL A 268 2.99 13.97 -8.00
CA VAL A 268 4.40 13.61 -8.16
C VAL A 268 4.73 12.33 -7.41
N TRP A 269 5.77 11.63 -7.87
CA TRP A 269 6.27 10.40 -7.23
C TRP A 269 7.79 10.26 -7.38
N SER A 270 8.40 9.39 -6.56
CA SER A 270 9.83 9.11 -6.54
C SER A 270 10.22 8.04 -7.57
N ALA A 271 10.82 8.47 -8.68
CA ALA A 271 11.30 7.58 -9.75
C ALA A 271 12.84 7.37 -9.68
N ALA A 272 13.45 6.88 -10.76
CA ALA A 272 14.91 6.72 -10.86
C ALA A 272 15.69 8.04 -10.95
N HIS A 273 15.00 9.13 -11.30
CA HIS A 273 15.59 10.45 -11.49
C HIS A 273 15.73 11.19 -10.15
N ASP A 274 16.75 12.03 -10.00
CA ASP A 274 17.01 12.76 -8.73
C ASP A 274 15.85 13.66 -8.30
N ASN A 275 15.18 14.28 -9.27
CA ASN A 275 13.97 15.06 -9.07
C ASN A 275 12.70 14.22 -9.28
N VAL A 276 11.68 14.45 -8.45
CA VAL A 276 10.34 13.83 -8.53
C VAL A 276 9.73 13.95 -9.93
N ARG A 277 8.99 12.93 -10.37
CA ARG A 277 8.34 12.88 -11.69
C ARG A 277 6.84 13.08 -11.56
N LEU A 278 6.18 13.59 -12.60
CA LEU A 278 4.72 13.70 -12.62
C LEU A 278 4.07 12.32 -12.62
N GLY A 279 2.98 12.18 -11.90
CA GLY A 279 2.12 10.99 -11.88
C GLY A 279 0.68 11.29 -12.30
N MET A 280 -0.22 10.34 -12.04
CA MET A 280 -1.60 10.36 -12.51
C MET A 280 -2.39 11.58 -12.03
N GLY A 281 -2.07 12.11 -10.83
CA GLY A 281 -2.70 13.32 -10.31
C GLY A 281 -2.47 14.55 -11.20
N ALA A 282 -1.34 14.61 -11.92
CA ALA A 282 -1.10 15.64 -12.92
C ALA A 282 -1.99 15.44 -14.16
N LEU A 283 -2.11 14.20 -14.67
CA LEU A 283 -3.01 13.84 -15.76
C LEU A 283 -4.47 14.22 -15.46
N ARG A 284 -4.94 13.87 -14.25
CA ARG A 284 -6.28 14.24 -13.76
C ARG A 284 -6.48 15.75 -13.77
N ARG A 285 -5.54 16.52 -13.19
CA ARG A 285 -5.64 17.99 -13.14
C ARG A 285 -5.70 18.61 -14.53
N MET A 286 -4.88 18.12 -15.48
CA MET A 286 -4.93 18.60 -16.85
C MET A 286 -6.29 18.32 -17.48
N LEU A 287 -6.84 17.10 -17.33
CA LEU A 287 -8.17 16.77 -17.83
C LEU A 287 -9.24 17.71 -17.28
N GLU A 288 -9.25 17.94 -15.97
CA GLU A 288 -10.22 18.83 -15.30
C GLU A 288 -10.12 20.28 -15.79
N VAL A 289 -8.90 20.81 -15.94
CA VAL A 289 -8.67 22.16 -16.44
C VAL A 289 -9.06 22.29 -17.91
N ILE A 290 -8.63 21.35 -18.76
CA ILE A 290 -8.91 21.38 -20.20
C ILE A 290 -10.41 21.23 -20.44
N PHE A 291 -11.09 20.31 -19.73
CA PHE A 291 -12.54 20.16 -19.82
C PHE A 291 -13.25 21.48 -19.52
N ARG A 292 -12.90 22.13 -18.40
CA ARG A 292 -13.49 23.41 -18.01
C ARG A 292 -13.28 24.48 -19.08
N ASP A 293 -12.09 24.54 -19.67
CA ASP A 293 -11.73 25.58 -20.62
C ASP A 293 -12.41 25.34 -21.99
N VAL A 294 -12.41 24.09 -22.49
CA VAL A 294 -13.06 23.69 -23.75
C VAL A 294 -14.58 23.85 -23.68
N THR A 295 -15.19 23.47 -22.56
CA THR A 295 -16.64 23.62 -22.35
C THR A 295 -17.05 25.03 -21.97
N LYS A 296 -16.11 25.97 -21.78
CA LYS A 296 -16.35 27.33 -21.27
C LYS A 296 -17.13 27.31 -19.94
N LYS A 297 -16.76 26.38 -19.04
CA LYS A 297 -17.38 26.12 -17.73
C LYS A 297 -18.82 25.59 -17.82
N LYS A 298 -19.21 25.00 -18.96
CA LYS A 298 -20.52 24.37 -19.13
C LYS A 298 -20.45 22.90 -18.72
N GLY A 299 -21.45 22.45 -17.96
CA GLY A 299 -21.52 21.07 -17.47
C GLY A 299 -20.54 20.79 -16.33
N LYS A 300 -20.45 19.52 -15.95
CA LYS A 300 -19.62 19.07 -14.84
C LYS A 300 -18.89 17.78 -15.21
N LEU A 301 -17.59 17.76 -14.96
CA LEU A 301 -16.80 16.54 -15.08
C LEU A 301 -16.94 15.71 -13.80
N HIS A 302 -17.36 14.45 -13.94
CA HIS A 302 -17.54 13.52 -12.81
C HIS A 302 -16.28 12.68 -12.63
N THR A 303 -15.27 13.24 -11.93
CA THR A 303 -14.04 12.51 -11.58
C THR A 303 -14.08 11.97 -10.15
N HIS A 304 -13.60 10.74 -10.01
CA HIS A 304 -13.42 10.06 -8.73
C HIS A 304 -11.98 9.58 -8.63
N ALA A 305 -11.41 9.55 -7.43
CA ALA A 305 -10.10 8.95 -7.22
C ALA A 305 -10.13 7.93 -6.10
N PHE A 306 -9.39 6.87 -6.33
CA PHE A 306 -8.98 5.87 -5.37
C PHE A 306 -7.57 6.18 -4.87
N GLY A 307 -6.93 5.20 -4.25
CA GLY A 307 -5.56 5.31 -3.76
C GLY A 307 -5.45 6.20 -2.52
N LYS A 308 -4.25 6.27 -1.98
CA LYS A 308 -3.90 7.22 -0.92
C LYS A 308 -4.02 8.65 -1.47
N PRO A 309 -4.47 9.65 -0.68
CA PRO A 309 -4.78 9.61 0.76
C PRO A 309 -6.25 9.24 1.09
N GLN A 310 -7.01 8.62 0.18
CA GLN A 310 -8.44 8.36 0.42
C GLN A 310 -8.63 7.36 1.57
N VAL A 311 -9.51 7.70 2.51
CA VAL A 311 -9.87 6.86 3.67
C VAL A 311 -10.28 5.45 3.26
N SER A 312 -11.09 5.32 2.21
CA SER A 312 -11.57 4.03 1.71
C SER A 312 -10.46 3.08 1.26
N THR A 313 -9.31 3.62 0.84
CA THR A 313 -8.13 2.82 0.50
C THR A 313 -7.53 2.17 1.76
N PHE A 314 -7.52 2.88 2.89
CA PHE A 314 -7.04 2.36 4.17
C PHE A 314 -8.04 1.39 4.82
N GLU A 315 -9.34 1.60 4.62
CA GLU A 315 -10.38 0.62 4.99
C GLU A 315 -10.20 -0.70 4.22
N PHE A 316 -9.96 -0.62 2.90
CA PHE A 316 -9.62 -1.80 2.09
C PHE A 316 -8.35 -2.48 2.59
N ALA A 317 -7.30 -1.70 2.88
CA ALA A 317 -6.05 -2.22 3.42
C ALA A 317 -6.22 -2.92 4.77
N THR A 318 -7.09 -2.39 5.65
CA THR A 318 -7.42 -3.02 6.94
C THR A 318 -8.08 -4.37 6.76
N ARG A 319 -9.07 -4.47 5.85
CA ARG A 319 -9.75 -5.74 5.53
C ARG A 319 -8.76 -6.79 5.00
N LEU A 320 -7.88 -6.39 4.08
CA LEU A 320 -6.88 -7.28 3.49
C LEU A 320 -5.83 -7.72 4.52
N LEU A 321 -5.33 -6.80 5.37
CA LEU A 321 -4.42 -7.13 6.46
C LEU A 321 -5.05 -8.14 7.43
N GLN A 322 -6.31 -7.95 7.81
CA GLN A 322 -7.02 -8.88 8.69
C GLN A 322 -7.17 -10.25 8.03
N GLN A 323 -7.59 -10.30 6.77
CA GLN A 323 -7.74 -11.54 6.02
C GLN A 323 -6.41 -12.29 5.91
N TRP A 324 -5.33 -11.59 5.56
CA TRP A 324 -4.01 -12.19 5.42
C TRP A 324 -3.48 -12.72 6.77
N ARG A 325 -3.60 -11.94 7.85
CA ARG A 325 -3.22 -12.37 9.21
C ARG A 325 -3.98 -13.61 9.67
N ARG A 326 -5.28 -13.68 9.37
CA ARG A 326 -6.10 -14.85 9.67
C ARG A 326 -5.65 -16.07 8.89
N GLN A 327 -5.40 -15.91 7.59
CA GLN A 327 -5.07 -17.03 6.70
C GLN A 327 -3.65 -17.57 6.95
N GLN A 328 -2.67 -16.69 7.13
CA GLN A 328 -1.26 -17.09 7.29
C GLN A 328 -0.88 -17.45 8.72
N HIS A 329 -1.46 -16.76 9.71
CA HIS A 329 -1.01 -16.87 11.10
C HIS A 329 -2.11 -17.31 12.07
N GLY A 330 -3.35 -17.51 11.60
CA GLY A 330 -4.49 -17.83 12.46
C GLY A 330 -4.92 -16.69 13.38
N LEU A 331 -4.51 -15.45 13.08
CA LEU A 331 -4.78 -14.25 13.87
C LEU A 331 -6.03 -13.53 13.33
N ASP A 332 -7.17 -13.71 13.99
CA ASP A 332 -8.46 -13.12 13.54
C ASP A 332 -8.75 -11.74 14.16
N ALA A 333 -8.17 -11.46 15.33
CA ALA A 333 -8.32 -10.18 16.02
C ALA A 333 -7.56 -9.06 15.28
N PRO A 334 -8.12 -7.85 15.17
CA PRO A 334 -7.42 -6.71 14.58
C PRO A 334 -6.17 -6.35 15.40
N PRO A 335 -5.11 -5.81 14.78
CA PRO A 335 -3.95 -5.34 15.52
C PRO A 335 -4.30 -4.04 16.24
N ASP A 336 -3.80 -3.86 17.47
CA ASP A 336 -3.95 -2.62 18.24
C ASP A 336 -3.26 -1.43 17.54
N THR A 337 -2.18 -1.69 16.81
CA THR A 337 -1.43 -0.66 16.08
C THR A 337 -1.00 -1.14 14.70
N VAL A 338 -1.26 -0.34 13.66
CA VAL A 338 -0.69 -0.48 12.32
C VAL A 338 0.29 0.66 12.09
N TYR A 339 1.54 0.33 11.81
CA TYR A 339 2.57 1.30 11.45
C TYR A 339 2.58 1.49 9.93
N PHE A 340 2.13 2.65 9.45
CA PHE A 340 2.19 2.96 8.03
C PHE A 340 3.47 3.73 7.72
N VAL A 341 4.33 3.14 6.86
CA VAL A 341 5.62 3.72 6.46
C VAL A 341 5.50 4.25 5.04
N GLY A 342 5.70 5.56 4.88
CA GLY A 342 5.56 6.26 3.61
C GLY A 342 6.61 7.35 3.41
N ASP A 343 6.76 7.81 2.17
CA ASP A 343 7.71 8.86 1.78
C ASP A 343 7.02 10.18 1.39
N THR A 344 5.69 10.15 1.17
CA THR A 344 4.93 11.26 0.58
C THR A 344 3.97 11.86 1.61
N PRO A 345 4.23 13.08 2.12
CA PRO A 345 3.38 13.73 3.11
C PRO A 345 1.91 13.88 2.70
N GLU A 346 1.66 14.26 1.44
CA GLU A 346 0.33 14.53 0.89
C GLU A 346 -0.51 13.27 0.65
N SER A 347 0.12 12.10 0.63
CA SER A 347 -0.48 10.82 0.28
C SER A 347 -0.45 9.86 1.47
N ASP A 348 0.73 9.38 1.86
CA ASP A 348 0.91 8.39 2.91
C ASP A 348 0.57 8.97 4.29
N ILE A 349 1.19 10.09 4.63
CA ILE A 349 1.07 10.66 5.98
C ILE A 349 -0.31 11.25 6.19
N ARG A 350 -0.79 12.03 5.21
CA ARG A 350 -2.15 12.55 5.22
C ARG A 350 -3.19 11.43 5.31
N GLY A 351 -3.08 10.41 4.46
CA GLY A 351 -4.05 9.31 4.42
C GLY A 351 -4.08 8.53 5.72
N THR A 352 -2.90 8.19 6.26
CA THR A 352 -2.77 7.50 7.55
C THR A 352 -3.37 8.33 8.69
N ASN A 353 -3.11 9.63 8.74
CA ASN A 353 -3.63 10.51 9.78
C ASN A 353 -5.16 10.64 9.71
N LEU A 354 -5.72 10.84 8.50
CA LEU A 354 -7.18 10.90 8.29
C LEU A 354 -7.88 9.58 8.65
N PHE A 355 -7.25 8.45 8.34
CA PHE A 355 -7.81 7.15 8.72
C PHE A 355 -7.74 6.95 10.24
N ASN A 356 -6.62 7.31 10.88
CA ASN A 356 -6.46 7.21 12.33
C ASN A 356 -7.50 8.01 13.12
N GLU A 357 -8.07 9.09 12.57
CA GLU A 357 -9.11 9.88 13.23
C GLU A 357 -10.44 9.14 13.40
N GLN A 358 -10.69 8.09 12.61
CA GLN A 358 -11.95 7.33 12.62
C GLN A 358 -11.77 5.82 12.82
N ALA A 359 -10.54 5.31 12.77
CA ALA A 359 -10.23 3.91 13.01
C ALA A 359 -10.39 3.54 14.48
N GLU A 360 -10.83 2.31 14.76
CA GLU A 360 -10.89 1.77 16.13
C GLU A 360 -9.50 1.47 16.69
N ASN A 361 -8.52 1.20 15.82
CA ASN A 361 -7.13 0.91 16.17
C ASN A 361 -6.17 2.03 15.75
N GLU A 362 -4.98 2.07 16.34
CA GLU A 362 -3.98 3.12 16.08
C GLU A 362 -3.35 2.92 14.69
N TRP A 363 -3.51 3.89 13.79
CA TRP A 363 -2.74 4.00 12.56
C TRP A 363 -1.63 5.03 12.73
N HIS A 364 -0.40 4.53 12.89
CA HIS A 364 0.76 5.30 13.27
C HIS A 364 1.61 5.66 12.05
N SER A 365 1.55 6.93 11.62
CA SER A 365 2.27 7.41 10.43
C SER A 365 3.76 7.61 10.68
N ILE A 366 4.59 6.94 9.88
CA ILE A 366 6.04 7.07 9.86
C ILE A 366 6.47 7.62 8.50
N LEU A 367 7.16 8.76 8.50
CA LEU A 367 7.73 9.37 7.29
C LEU A 367 9.21 8.99 7.15
N VAL A 368 9.58 8.42 6.00
CA VAL A 368 10.99 8.16 5.65
C VAL A 368 11.57 9.27 4.78
N LYS A 369 12.91 9.37 4.71
CA LYS A 369 13.63 10.42 3.97
C LYS A 369 14.20 9.95 2.62
N THR A 370 13.79 8.78 2.16
CA THR A 370 14.36 8.09 0.99
C THR A 370 13.64 8.39 -0.33
N GLY A 371 12.55 9.16 -0.29
CA GLY A 371 11.68 9.43 -1.45
C GLY A 371 11.28 10.89 -1.64
N VAL A 372 9.98 11.16 -1.80
CA VAL A 372 9.43 12.49 -2.16
C VAL A 372 9.73 13.55 -1.11
N TYR A 373 9.65 13.22 0.18
CA TYR A 373 9.97 14.15 1.25
C TYR A 373 11.45 14.58 1.22
N GLN A 374 11.68 15.89 1.26
CA GLN A 374 13.01 16.48 1.28
C GLN A 374 13.46 16.75 2.73
N ASP A 375 14.59 16.17 3.12
CA ASP A 375 15.14 16.39 4.46
C ASP A 375 15.45 17.88 4.72
N GLY A 376 15.19 18.33 5.95
CA GLY A 376 15.32 19.74 6.33
C GLY A 376 14.13 20.63 5.95
N THR A 377 13.10 20.08 5.28
CA THR A 377 11.85 20.80 5.01
C THR A 377 10.75 20.43 6.02
N GLU A 378 9.78 21.32 6.23
CA GLU A 378 8.60 21.00 7.02
C GLU A 378 7.59 20.24 6.13
N PRO A 379 7.19 19.00 6.49
CA PRO A 379 6.22 18.25 5.70
C PRO A 379 4.85 18.92 5.78
N ALA A 380 4.12 18.99 4.65
CA ALA A 380 2.79 19.59 4.59
C ALA A 380 1.78 18.93 5.55
N TYR A 381 2.01 17.66 5.90
CA TYR A 381 1.25 16.91 6.91
C TYR A 381 2.22 16.29 7.91
N LYS A 382 1.99 16.54 9.20
CA LYS A 382 2.89 16.12 10.26
C LYS A 382 2.77 14.61 10.52
N PRO A 383 3.85 13.82 10.36
CA PRO A 383 3.86 12.41 10.74
C PRO A 383 3.93 12.26 12.27
N LYS A 384 3.65 11.06 12.79
CA LYS A 384 3.92 10.75 14.21
C LYS A 384 5.42 10.71 14.50
N VAL A 385 6.21 10.23 13.53
CA VAL A 385 7.67 10.24 13.58
C VAL A 385 8.26 10.34 12.17
N THR A 386 9.41 10.99 12.04
CA THR A 386 10.22 11.00 10.83
C THR A 386 11.53 10.26 11.11
N VAL A 387 11.89 9.33 10.23
CA VAL A 387 13.11 8.51 10.36
C VAL A 387 13.89 8.48 9.04
N PRO A 388 15.20 8.18 9.05
CA PRO A 388 15.99 8.18 7.82
C PRO A 388 15.52 7.13 6.79
N THR A 389 15.38 5.88 7.21
CA THR A 389 15.11 4.74 6.30
C THR A 389 13.95 3.86 6.78
N VAL A 390 13.50 2.95 5.92
CA VAL A 390 12.50 1.94 6.28
C VAL A 390 12.99 0.97 7.37
N LEU A 391 14.28 0.68 7.44
CA LEU A 391 14.84 -0.14 8.52
C LEU A 391 14.72 0.57 9.88
N ASP A 392 14.96 1.88 9.91
CA ASP A 392 14.76 2.70 11.10
C ASP A 392 13.28 2.75 11.51
N ALA A 393 12.36 2.79 10.53
CA ALA A 393 10.93 2.74 10.77
C ALA A 393 10.51 1.42 11.45
N VAL A 394 10.99 0.29 10.94
CA VAL A 394 10.72 -1.03 11.53
C VAL A 394 11.28 -1.12 12.94
N ARG A 395 12.55 -0.75 13.15
CA ARG A 395 13.19 -0.74 14.48
C ARG A 395 12.44 0.16 15.46
N TYR A 396 12.00 1.34 15.02
CA TYR A 396 11.20 2.25 15.83
C TYR A 396 9.90 1.59 16.29
N GLY A 397 9.13 0.98 15.38
CA GLY A 397 7.86 0.35 15.71
C GLY A 397 8.03 -0.81 16.70
N ILE A 398 9.02 -1.69 16.47
CA ILE A 398 9.35 -2.79 17.38
C ILE A 398 9.69 -2.26 18.78
N GLN A 399 10.63 -1.30 18.87
CA GLN A 399 11.03 -0.73 20.17
C GLN A 399 9.86 -0.05 20.88
N ARG A 400 8.97 0.62 20.15
CA ARG A 400 7.79 1.28 20.72
C ARG A 400 6.85 0.26 21.35
N GLU A 401 6.54 -0.83 20.65
CA GLU A 401 5.65 -1.88 21.17
C GLU A 401 6.23 -2.60 22.37
N ILE A 402 7.55 -2.81 22.39
CA ILE A 402 8.21 -3.46 23.52
C ILE A 402 8.21 -2.55 24.74
N ARG A 403 8.48 -1.25 24.57
CA ARG A 403 8.35 -0.28 25.67
C ARG A 403 6.92 -0.24 26.20
N LYS A 404 5.90 -0.25 25.34
CA LYS A 404 4.49 -0.31 25.77
C LYS A 404 4.22 -1.56 26.62
N ARG A 405 4.67 -2.73 26.17
CA ARG A 405 4.49 -4.00 26.91
C ARG A 405 5.21 -4.01 28.26
N VAL A 406 6.46 -3.54 28.31
CA VAL A 406 7.23 -3.43 29.57
C VAL A 406 6.54 -2.48 30.56
N VAL A 407 6.11 -1.31 30.10
CA VAL A 407 5.39 -0.34 30.97
C VAL A 407 4.07 -0.92 31.46
N SER A 408 3.34 -1.65 30.61
CA SER A 408 2.08 -2.32 31.01
C SER A 408 2.33 -3.40 32.07
N SER A 409 3.37 -4.24 31.89
CA SER A 409 3.77 -5.25 32.89
C SER A 409 4.14 -4.62 34.23
N LEU A 410 4.99 -3.58 34.23
CA LEU A 410 5.39 -2.90 35.46
C LEU A 410 4.19 -2.27 36.19
N LYS A 411 3.24 -1.68 35.45
CA LYS A 411 1.99 -1.17 36.04
C LYS A 411 1.17 -2.29 36.67
N LYS A 412 1.10 -3.46 36.04
CA LYS A 412 0.41 -4.64 36.55
C LYS A 412 1.03 -5.17 37.83
N ASP A 413 2.35 -5.23 37.88
CA ASP A 413 3.11 -5.68 39.06
C ASP A 413 3.00 -4.70 40.23
N VAL A 414 2.96 -3.39 39.96
CA VAL A 414 2.86 -2.33 40.98
C VAL A 414 1.44 -2.14 41.51
N LEU A 415 0.42 -2.24 40.66
CA LEU A 415 -0.98 -1.98 41.03
C LEU A 415 -1.75 -3.24 41.43
N GLY A 416 -1.23 -4.43 41.13
CA GLY A 416 -1.91 -5.71 41.31
C GLY A 416 -3.02 -5.95 40.27
N GLU A 417 -3.20 -7.20 39.85
CA GLU A 417 -4.17 -7.60 38.80
C GLU A 417 -5.61 -7.14 39.07
N GLN A 418 -6.03 -7.12 40.34
CA GLN A 418 -7.40 -6.76 40.72
C GLN A 418 -7.70 -5.25 40.57
N SER A 419 -6.68 -4.39 40.65
CA SER A 419 -6.86 -2.94 40.57
C SER A 419 -7.00 -2.43 39.13
N LEU A 420 -6.39 -3.11 38.16
CA LEU A 420 -6.46 -2.75 36.74
C LEU A 420 -7.82 -3.08 36.12
N ASN A 421 -8.40 -4.24 36.44
CA ASN A 421 -9.75 -4.60 35.97
C ASN A 421 -10.80 -3.61 36.51
N ALA A 422 -10.64 -3.13 37.75
CA ALA A 422 -11.53 -2.14 38.36
C ALA A 422 -11.40 -0.72 37.76
N LEU A 423 -10.27 -0.40 37.11
CA LEU A 423 -10.07 0.86 36.38
C LEU A 423 -10.65 0.76 34.96
N GLN A 424 -10.51 -0.39 34.31
CA GLN A 424 -11.05 -0.64 32.98
C GLN A 424 -12.59 -0.72 32.97
N GLU A 425 -13.21 -1.28 34.02
CA GLU A 425 -14.67 -1.29 34.17
C GLU A 425 -15.27 0.11 34.42
N LYS A 426 -14.50 1.04 35.02
CA LYS A 426 -14.95 2.42 35.26
C LYS A 426 -15.00 3.27 34.00
N ASP A 427 -14.11 3.03 33.03
CA ASP A 427 -14.13 3.72 31.74
C ASP A 427 -15.25 3.21 30.81
N SER A 428 -15.77 1.99 31.03
CA SER A 428 -16.94 1.45 30.32
C SER A 428 -18.30 1.82 30.92
N ALA A 429 -18.33 2.46 32.10
CA ALA A 429 -19.56 2.78 32.83
C ALA A 429 -19.94 4.26 32.75
N VAL A 430 -19.82 4.89 31.58
CA VAL A 430 -20.50 6.17 31.29
C VAL A 430 -20.98 6.16 29.85
N LEU A 431 -22.21 5.68 29.63
CA LEU A 431 -23.13 6.10 28.56
C LEU A 431 -24.45 5.33 28.71
N THR A 432 -25.37 5.90 29.50
CA THR A 432 -26.80 5.64 29.33
C THR A 432 -27.40 6.79 28.51
N PRO A 433 -28.23 6.54 27.48
CA PRO A 433 -28.80 7.60 26.66
C PRO A 433 -29.90 8.34 27.43
N LEU A 434 -29.80 9.68 27.51
CA LEU A 434 -30.91 10.52 27.94
C LEU A 434 -31.83 10.79 26.75
N GLU A 435 -33.08 10.39 26.94
CA GLU A 435 -34.20 10.46 26.03
C GLU A 435 -34.55 11.89 25.57
N GLU A 436 -35.03 11.92 24.33
CA GLU A 436 -35.86 12.91 23.66
C GLU A 436 -36.58 13.95 24.55
N ARG A 437 -36.41 15.23 24.22
CA ARG A 437 -37.52 16.20 24.24
C ARG A 437 -37.52 17.06 22.99
N THR A 438 -38.48 16.75 22.13
CA THR A 438 -39.08 17.62 21.13
C THR A 438 -39.74 18.83 21.79
N GLN A 439 -39.58 20.04 21.19
CA GLN A 439 -40.66 20.97 20.79
C GLN A 439 -40.13 22.36 20.34
N PRO A 440 -40.92 23.13 19.57
CA PRO A 440 -40.47 23.77 18.33
C PRO A 440 -40.19 25.27 18.45
N ILE A 441 -39.47 25.82 17.46
CA ILE A 441 -39.37 27.27 17.25
C ILE A 441 -40.18 27.64 16.00
N LEU A 442 -41.32 28.28 16.25
CA LEU A 442 -41.95 29.26 15.37
C LEU A 442 -41.29 30.61 15.66
N GLY A 443 -40.91 31.34 14.61
CA GLY A 443 -40.34 32.69 14.68
C GLY A 443 -39.57 33.03 13.43
#